data_AF-A0A1W1VTP9-F1
#
_entry.id   AF-A0A1W1VTP9-F1
#
_cell.length_a   1.000
_cell.length_b   1.000
_cell.length_c   1.000
_cell.angle_alpha   90.00
_cell.angle_beta   90.00
_cell.angle_gamma   90.00
#
_symmetry.space_group_name_H-M   'P 1'
#
loop_
_entity.id
_entity.type
_entity.pdbx_description
1 polymer ?
#
loop_
_entity_poly.entity_id
_entity_poly.type
_entity_poly.pdbx_seq_one_letter_code
_entity_poly.pdbx_strand_id
1 'polypeptide(L)' 'MSSLLFKRRQGYALRYLLIEMARQSAPQMSDFETIDGDLIPYAVAQAALRSGRAVMVGNLLVGMVASATDGTW' A
#
# COMPACT_ATOMS: atom_id res chain seq x y z
N MET A 1 -37.39 20.00 16.17
CA MET A 1 -36.28 19.12 16.65
C MET A 1 -35.78 18.15 15.55
N SER A 2 -36.00 18.46 14.27
CA SER A 2 -35.72 17.57 13.12
C SER A 2 -34.43 17.90 12.35
N SER A 3 -33.88 19.12 12.51
CA SER A 3 -32.68 19.54 11.79
C SER A 3 -31.37 18.91 12.32
N LEU A 4 -31.34 18.54 13.61
CA LEU A 4 -30.17 17.90 14.22
C LEU A 4 -29.96 16.46 13.74
N LEU A 5 -31.05 15.74 13.44
CA LEU A 5 -31.00 14.38 12.90
C LEU A 5 -30.50 14.36 11.45
N PHE A 6 -30.89 15.36 10.65
CA PHE A 6 -30.41 15.53 9.27
C PHE A 6 -28.91 15.84 9.19
N LYS A 7 -28.39 16.73 10.06
CA LYS A 7 -26.94 17.01 10.13
C LYS A 7 -26.11 15.77 10.50
N ARG A 8 -26.62 14.92 11.41
CA ARG A 8 -25.93 13.66 11.77
C ARG A 8 -25.82 12.70 10.59
N ARG A 9 -26.89 12.50 9.81
CA ARG A 9 -26.87 11.62 8.63
C ARG A 9 -25.92 12.12 7.54
N GLN A 10 -25.86 13.42 7.30
CA GLN A 10 -24.95 14.02 6.33
C GLN A 10 -23.47 13.83 6.71
N GLY A 11 -23.15 13.92 8.00
CA GLY A 11 -21.79 13.67 8.50
C GLY A 11 -21.31 12.24 8.23
N TYR A 12 -22.17 11.24 8.39
CA TYR A 12 -21.83 9.85 8.06
C TYR A 12 -21.62 9.65 6.56
N ALA A 13 -22.53 10.17 5.72
CA ALA A 13 -22.42 10.06 4.27
C ALA A 13 -21.12 10.71 3.74
N LEU A 14 -20.78 11.91 4.23
CA LEU A 14 -19.54 12.59 3.88
C LEU A 14 -18.31 11.80 4.34
N ARG A 15 -18.34 11.24 5.56
CA ARG A 15 -17.24 10.43 6.07
C ARG A 15 -17.01 9.16 5.24
N TYR A 16 -18.07 8.48 4.83
CA TYR A 16 -17.97 7.32 3.94
C TYR A 16 -17.41 7.70 2.58
N LEU A 17 -17.88 8.81 2.00
CA LEU A 17 -17.37 9.31 0.73
C LEU A 17 -15.88 9.68 0.82
N LEU A 18 -15.46 10.34 1.89
CA LEU A 18 -14.04 10.67 2.12
C LEU A 18 -13.17 9.41 2.28
N ILE A 19 -13.66 8.37 2.95
CA ILE A 19 -12.95 7.08 3.08
C ILE A 19 -12.83 6.40 1.71
N GLU A 20 -13.88 6.41 0.91
CA GLU A 20 -13.87 5.77 -0.40
C GLU A 20 -12.98 6.52 -1.40
N MET A 21 -13.03 7.86 -1.39
CA MET A 21 -12.12 8.69 -2.17
C MET A 21 -10.66 8.49 -1.73
N ALA A 22 -10.39 8.31 -0.42
CA ALA A 22 -9.04 8.00 0.07
C ALA A 22 -8.56 6.62 -0.39
N ARG A 23 -9.45 5.61 -0.48
CA ARG A 23 -9.12 4.29 -1.03
C ARG A 23 -8.83 4.34 -2.53
N GLN A 24 -9.58 5.13 -3.29
CA GLN A 24 -9.38 5.28 -4.73
C GLN A 24 -8.16 6.15 -5.07
N SER A 25 -7.87 7.14 -4.21
CA SER A 25 -6.69 8.01 -4.35
C SER A 25 -5.42 7.38 -3.79
N ALA A 26 -5.54 6.29 -3.02
CA ALA A 26 -4.38 5.51 -2.65
C ALA A 26 -3.79 4.97 -3.95
N PRO A 27 -2.52 5.30 -4.28
CA PRO A 27 -1.88 4.71 -5.43
C PRO A 27 -2.00 3.19 -5.26
N GLN A 28 -2.57 2.50 -6.25
CA GLN A 28 -2.41 1.05 -6.36
C GLN A 28 -0.92 0.82 -6.20
N MET A 29 -0.53 0.16 -5.11
CA MET A 29 0.87 0.00 -4.76
C MET A 29 1.59 -0.63 -5.94
N SER A 30 2.34 0.22 -6.64
CA SER A 30 3.23 -0.20 -7.71
C SER A 30 4.28 -1.10 -7.10
N ASP A 31 4.67 -2.11 -7.86
CA ASP A 31 5.83 -2.92 -7.56
C ASP A 31 7.03 -2.02 -7.22
N PHE A 32 7.89 -2.50 -6.33
CA PHE A 32 9.07 -1.76 -5.94
C PHE A 32 10.19 -2.00 -6.93
N GLU A 33 10.79 -0.93 -7.43
CA GLU A 33 11.99 -1.03 -8.25
C GLU A 33 13.22 -1.26 -7.36
N THR A 34 14.07 -2.20 -7.74
CA THR A 34 15.36 -2.47 -7.09
C THR A 34 16.49 -1.67 -7.74
N ILE A 35 17.66 -1.64 -7.10
CA ILE A 35 18.85 -1.00 -7.68
C ILE A 35 19.26 -1.58 -9.03
N ASP A 36 18.92 -2.84 -9.29
CA ASP A 36 19.22 -3.56 -10.53
C ASP A 36 18.16 -3.29 -11.61
N GLY A 37 17.11 -2.52 -11.30
CA GLY A 37 15.99 -2.21 -12.20
C GLY A 37 14.88 -3.26 -12.21
N ASP A 38 14.98 -4.31 -11.39
CA ASP A 38 13.93 -5.32 -11.27
C ASP A 38 12.74 -4.79 -10.46
N LEU A 39 11.53 -5.11 -10.93
CA LEU A 39 10.28 -4.80 -10.23
C LEU A 39 9.87 -5.96 -9.33
N ILE A 40 9.75 -5.68 -8.04
CA ILE A 40 9.39 -6.65 -7.01
C ILE A 40 7.96 -6.41 -6.55
N PRO A 41 7.10 -7.44 -6.54
CA PRO A 41 5.74 -7.32 -6.08
C PRO A 41 5.64 -6.72 -4.68
N TYR A 42 4.72 -5.77 -4.53
CA TYR A 42 4.53 -5.02 -3.29
C TYR A 42 4.45 -5.92 -2.03
N ALA A 43 3.72 -7.04 -2.12
CA ALA A 43 3.55 -7.97 -1.00
C ALA A 43 4.88 -8.59 -0.53
N VAL A 44 5.74 -8.96 -1.48
CA VAL A 44 7.03 -9.60 -1.21
C VAL A 44 8.01 -8.58 -0.63
N ALA A 45 8.09 -7.41 -1.25
CA ALA A 45 8.90 -6.30 -0.77
C ALA A 45 8.48 -5.84 0.64
N GLN A 46 7.18 -5.72 0.90
CA GLN A 46 6.69 -5.38 2.23
C GLN A 46 7.04 -6.45 3.28
N ALA A 47 6.99 -7.73 2.94
CA ALA A 47 7.43 -8.79 3.84
C ALA A 47 8.94 -8.70 4.12
N ALA A 48 9.75 -8.40 3.10
CA ALA A 48 11.19 -8.20 3.24
C ALA A 48 11.52 -6.98 4.12
N LEU A 49 10.81 -5.86 3.93
CA LEU A 49 10.94 -4.65 4.75
C LEU A 49 10.57 -4.92 6.22
N ARG A 50 9.44 -5.60 6.47
CA ARG A 50 8.99 -5.92 7.83
C ARG A 50 9.93 -6.88 8.56
N SER A 51 10.56 -7.79 7.84
CA SER A 51 11.55 -8.72 8.40
C SER A 51 12.95 -8.12 8.54
N GLY A 52 13.17 -6.88 8.10
CA GLY A 52 14.48 -6.23 8.12
C GLY A 52 15.47 -6.78 7.10
N ARG A 53 15.02 -7.61 6.15
CA ARG A 53 15.85 -8.19 5.08
C ARG A 53 16.08 -7.24 3.90
N ALA A 54 15.22 -6.24 3.79
CA ALA A 54 15.32 -5.16 2.81
C ALA A 54 15.10 -3.81 3.49
N VAL A 55 15.57 -2.75 2.83
CA VAL A 55 15.42 -1.35 3.24
C VAL A 55 15.11 -0.53 1.99
N MET A 56 14.33 0.55 2.16
CA MET A 56 14.11 1.54 1.12
C MET A 56 15.22 2.59 1.16
N VAL A 57 15.91 2.80 0.03
CA VAL A 57 16.86 3.89 -0.16
C VAL A 57 16.33 4.79 -1.27
N GLY A 58 15.86 5.98 -0.89
CA GLY A 58 15.08 6.82 -1.81
C GLY A 58 13.78 6.12 -2.21
N ASN A 59 13.63 5.79 -3.50
CA ASN A 59 12.49 5.02 -4.01
C ASN A 59 12.86 3.59 -4.45
N LEU A 60 14.09 3.15 -4.13
CA LEU A 60 14.60 1.84 -4.54
C LEU A 60 14.60 0.88 -3.35
N LEU A 61 14.16 -0.35 -3.61
CA LEU A 61 14.23 -1.44 -2.67
C LEU A 61 15.62 -2.08 -2.73
N VAL A 62 16.32 -2.09 -1.60
CA VAL A 62 17.68 -2.63 -1.48
C VAL A 62 17.69 -3.72 -0.43
N GLY A 63 18.13 -4.92 -0.80
CA GLY A 63 18.33 -6.05 0.12
C GLY A 63 17.87 -7.38 -0.42
N MET A 64 17.87 -8.40 0.45
CA MET A 64 17.53 -9.77 0.07
C MET A 64 16.03 -9.97 0.05
N VAL A 65 15.44 -9.76 -1.12
CA VAL A 65 14.10 -10.27 -1.41
C VAL A 65 14.24 -11.69 -1.92
N ALA A 66 13.61 -12.64 -1.24
CA ALA A 66 13.52 -14.00 -1.78
C ALA A 66 12.70 -13.91 -3.08
N SER A 67 13.37 -14.01 -4.23
CA SER A 67 12.69 -14.12 -5.51
C SER A 67 11.86 -15.41 -5.46
N ALA A 68 10.56 -15.30 -5.72
CA ALA A 68 9.65 -16.46 -5.74
C ALA A 68 9.96 -17.46 -6.89
N THR A 69 11.06 -17.27 -7.62
CA THR A 69 11.49 -18.10 -8.76
C THR A 69 12.55 -19.16 -8.43
N ASP A 70 13.19 -19.13 -7.26
CA ASP A 70 14.15 -20.18 -6.87
C ASP A 70 13.49 -21.29 -6.05
N GLY A 71 12.51 -21.94 -6.69
CA GLY A 71 11.78 -23.09 -6.19
C GLY A 71 11.66 -24.17 -7.26
N THR A 72 12.75 -24.53 -7.92
CA THR A 72 12.84 -25.77 -8.71
C THR A 72 13.24 -26.93 -7.79
N TRP A 73 12.24 -27.79 -7.54
CA TRP A 73 12.23 -29.19 -7.06
C TRP A 73 13.54 -29.84 -6.62
#